data_AF-A0A926IV27-F1
#
_entry.id   AF-A0A926IV27-F1
#
_cell.length_a   1.000
_cell.length_b   1.000
_cell.length_c   1.000
_cell.angle_alpha   90.00
_cell.angle_beta   90.00
_cell.angle_gamma   90.00
#
_symmetry.space_group_name_H-M   'P 1'
#
loop_
_entity.id
_entity.type
_entity.pdbx_description
1 polymer ?
#
loop_
_entity_poly.entity_id
_entity_poly.type
_entity_poly.pdbx_seq_one_letter_code
_entity_poly.pdbx_strand_id
1 'polypeptide(L)'
;MDKMEQKEIRFIDSRYNELFRIKDGESITVKFSDGSMSDRKCTYIDDYHTKIGYNVFHICEFAELMERGGSTYRPKGTPEYDKQTMIDLNFVKQNYDAINKDKFYKTTNGVMEMYYNPDANAGGQLVELTISKDDILEAAKLYNKPQDFFSHIGEMSKGVLYDVGTETFMETAKDFIESKADFEGCSLKTMNALKKYAAPEKSKTDKEPER
;
A
#
# COMPACT_ATOMS: atom_id res chain seq x y z
N MET A 1 -13.42 -12.35 31.44
CA MET A 1 -14.04 -11.22 30.71
C MET A 1 -14.21 -11.70 29.29
N ASP A 2 -15.42 -12.09 28.94
CA ASP A 2 -15.73 -12.51 27.58
C ASP A 2 -15.47 -11.34 26.64
N LYS A 3 -14.67 -11.58 25.59
CA LYS A 3 -14.61 -10.67 24.44
C LYS A 3 -16.03 -10.63 23.87
N MET A 4 -16.78 -9.57 24.15
CA MET A 4 -18.00 -9.31 23.38
C MET A 4 -17.59 -9.25 21.90
N GLU A 5 -18.11 -10.18 21.10
CA GLU A 5 -17.99 -10.08 19.65
C GLU A 5 -18.60 -8.75 19.21
N GLN A 6 -17.76 -7.90 18.64
CA GLN A 6 -18.21 -6.63 18.10
C GLN A 6 -19.12 -6.92 16.90
N LYS A 7 -20.40 -6.57 17.01
CA LYS A 7 -21.37 -6.78 15.94
C LYS A 7 -21.02 -5.88 14.75
N GLU A 8 -21.24 -6.39 13.54
CA GLU A 8 -20.97 -5.67 12.30
C GLU A 8 -22.26 -5.43 11.53
N ILE A 9 -22.38 -4.26 10.93
CA ILE A 9 -23.53 -3.83 10.13
C ILE A 9 -23.12 -3.96 8.67
N ARG A 10 -23.86 -4.78 7.92
CA ARG A 10 -23.65 -4.97 6.48
C ARG A 10 -24.38 -3.90 5.67
N PHE A 11 -23.69 -3.33 4.69
CA PHE A 11 -24.25 -2.42 3.71
C PHE A 11 -24.22 -3.03 2.30
N ILE A 12 -25.27 -2.79 1.51
CA ILE A 12 -25.52 -3.44 0.22
C ILE A 12 -26.00 -2.47 -0.86
N ASP A 13 -25.78 -2.77 -2.13
CA ASP A 13 -26.51 -2.08 -3.21
C ASP A 13 -27.97 -2.56 -3.33
N SER A 14 -28.78 -1.93 -4.20
CA SER A 14 -30.17 -2.34 -4.44
C SER A 14 -30.30 -3.73 -5.07
N ARG A 15 -29.20 -4.29 -5.58
CA ARG A 15 -29.11 -5.63 -6.17
C ARG A 15 -28.64 -6.67 -5.14
N TYR A 16 -28.56 -6.29 -3.87
CA TYR A 16 -28.16 -7.16 -2.76
C TYR A 16 -26.69 -7.57 -2.75
N ASN A 17 -25.83 -6.89 -3.52
CA ASN A 17 -24.39 -7.10 -3.44
C ASN A 17 -23.83 -6.39 -2.21
N GLU A 18 -23.00 -7.09 -1.42
CA GLU A 18 -22.31 -6.49 -0.28
C GLU A 18 -21.30 -5.44 -0.75
N LEU A 19 -21.43 -4.22 -0.22
CA LEU A 19 -20.51 -3.12 -0.49
C LEU A 19 -19.39 -3.08 0.55
N PHE A 20 -19.77 -3.09 1.83
CA PHE A 20 -18.84 -3.07 2.96
C PHE A 20 -19.55 -3.42 4.27
N ARG A 21 -18.77 -3.56 5.34
CA ARG A 21 -19.23 -3.70 6.73
C ARG A 21 -18.60 -2.63 7.60
N ILE A 22 -19.33 -2.19 8.63
CA ILE A 22 -18.80 -1.33 9.69
C ILE A 22 -19.11 -1.94 11.05
N LYS A 23 -18.36 -1.59 12.07
CA LYS A 23 -18.61 -2.03 13.44
C LYS A 23 -19.82 -1.30 14.04
N ASP A 24 -20.52 -1.95 14.95
CA ASP A 24 -21.63 -1.32 15.68
C ASP A 24 -21.18 -0.02 16.35
N GLY A 25 -21.96 1.05 16.15
CA GLY A 25 -21.66 2.40 16.62
C GLY A 25 -20.81 3.25 15.68
N GLU A 26 -20.22 2.70 14.61
CA GLU A 26 -19.52 3.47 13.58
C GLU A 26 -20.51 4.27 12.72
N SER A 27 -19.97 5.15 11.85
CA SER A 27 -20.79 5.99 10.98
C SER A 27 -20.49 5.72 9.52
N ILE A 28 -21.46 6.02 8.67
CA ILE A 28 -21.27 6.16 7.23
C ILE A 28 -21.27 7.64 6.86
N THR A 29 -20.69 7.99 5.73
CA THR A 29 -20.90 9.26 5.04
C THR A 29 -21.81 9.01 3.84
N VAL A 30 -22.97 9.67 3.80
CA VAL A 30 -23.87 9.69 2.64
C VAL A 30 -23.55 10.90 1.79
N LYS A 31 -23.33 10.70 0.50
CA LYS A 31 -23.23 11.76 -0.52
C LYS A 31 -24.54 11.81 -1.29
N PHE A 32 -25.26 12.91 -1.17
CA PHE A 32 -26.53 13.11 -1.88
C PHE A 32 -26.29 13.53 -3.32
N SER A 33 -27.34 13.45 -4.15
CA SER A 33 -27.27 13.79 -5.57
C SER A 33 -26.95 15.26 -5.84
N ASP A 34 -27.19 16.17 -4.89
CA ASP A 34 -26.79 17.57 -4.93
C ASP A 34 -25.31 17.80 -4.54
N GLY A 35 -24.58 16.73 -4.23
CA GLY A 35 -23.18 16.77 -3.79
C GLY A 35 -22.99 17.05 -2.30
N SER A 36 -24.06 17.36 -1.55
CA SER A 36 -23.97 17.53 -0.10
C SER A 36 -23.62 16.20 0.58
N MET A 37 -22.91 16.29 1.70
CA MET A 37 -22.49 15.12 2.48
C MET A 37 -23.04 15.17 3.90
N SER A 38 -23.42 14.01 4.43
CA SER A 38 -23.90 13.87 5.80
C SER A 38 -23.39 12.58 6.44
N ASP A 39 -22.75 12.71 7.58
CA ASP A 39 -22.36 11.57 8.40
C ASP A 39 -23.54 11.06 9.21
N ARG A 40 -23.77 9.74 9.18
CA ARG A 40 -24.85 9.08 9.92
C ARG A 40 -24.30 7.96 10.79
N LYS A 41 -24.45 8.12 12.11
CA LYS A 41 -24.13 7.08 13.08
C LYS A 41 -25.06 5.89 12.88
N CYS A 42 -24.48 4.69 12.89
CA CYS A 42 -25.18 3.45 12.66
C CYS A 42 -25.23 2.62 13.95
N THR A 43 -26.35 1.95 14.19
CA THR A 43 -26.50 1.03 15.33
C THR A 43 -27.05 -0.30 14.81
N TYR A 44 -26.38 -1.38 15.19
CA TYR A 44 -26.78 -2.75 14.87
C TYR A 44 -28.07 -3.08 15.63
N ILE A 45 -29.02 -3.71 14.94
CA ILE A 45 -30.24 -4.25 15.55
C ILE A 45 -30.27 -5.76 15.31
N ASP A 46 -30.23 -6.16 14.04
CA ASP A 46 -30.07 -7.53 13.58
C ASP A 46 -29.41 -7.57 12.18
N ASP A 47 -29.34 -8.74 11.54
CA ASP A 47 -28.67 -8.93 10.23
C ASP A 47 -29.34 -8.17 9.06
N TYR A 48 -30.58 -7.71 9.26
CA TYR A 48 -31.42 -7.08 8.25
C TYR A 48 -31.84 -5.66 8.62
N HIS A 49 -31.83 -5.29 9.90
CA HIS A 49 -32.24 -3.98 10.40
C HIS A 49 -31.07 -3.23 11.04
N THR A 50 -30.98 -1.95 10.73
CA THR A 50 -30.02 -1.03 11.34
C THR A 50 -30.64 0.34 11.56
N LYS A 51 -30.25 0.99 12.66
CA LYS A 51 -30.57 2.40 12.86
C LYS A 51 -29.50 3.26 12.20
N ILE A 52 -29.88 4.08 11.22
CA ILE A 52 -28.99 5.01 10.50
C ILE A 52 -29.41 6.45 10.81
N GLY A 53 -28.61 7.14 11.62
CA GLY A 53 -28.96 8.42 12.20
C GLY A 53 -30.10 8.25 13.22
N TYR A 54 -31.28 8.78 12.89
CA TYR A 54 -32.45 8.73 13.77
C TYR A 54 -33.45 7.63 13.42
N ASN A 55 -33.33 7.04 12.21
CA ASN A 55 -34.33 6.14 11.65
C ASN A 55 -33.82 4.70 11.60
N VAL A 56 -34.72 3.74 11.79
CA VAL A 56 -34.46 2.31 11.58
C VAL A 56 -34.85 1.96 10.16
N PHE A 57 -33.98 1.22 9.47
CA PHE A 57 -34.22 0.75 8.10
C PHE A 57 -33.96 -0.75 8.01
N HIS A 58 -34.70 -1.39 7.11
CA HIS A 58 -34.22 -2.63 6.51
C HIS A 58 -33.04 -2.32 5.56
N ILE A 59 -32.01 -3.16 5.50
CA ILE A 59 -30.82 -2.89 4.66
C ILE A 59 -31.16 -2.69 3.17
N CYS A 60 -32.13 -3.46 2.63
CA CYS A 60 -32.61 -3.26 1.26
C CYS A 60 -33.37 -1.94 1.09
N GLU A 61 -34.23 -1.58 2.05
CA GLU A 61 -35.01 -0.33 1.99
C GLU A 61 -34.07 0.87 1.96
N PHE A 62 -33.03 0.86 2.78
CA PHE A 62 -32.01 1.89 2.76
C PHE A 62 -31.28 1.94 1.41
N ALA A 63 -30.85 0.80 0.88
CA ALA A 63 -30.15 0.73 -0.40
C ALA A 63 -31.00 1.26 -1.57
N GLU A 64 -32.26 0.83 -1.66
CA GLU A 64 -33.23 1.30 -2.67
C GLU A 64 -33.52 2.80 -2.52
N LEU A 65 -33.66 3.29 -1.28
CA LEU A 65 -33.88 4.72 -1.01
C LEU A 65 -32.70 5.57 -1.50
N MET A 66 -31.47 5.13 -1.22
CA MET A 66 -30.26 5.84 -1.64
C MET A 66 -30.13 5.85 -3.16
N GLU A 67 -30.31 4.70 -3.82
CA GLU A 67 -30.21 4.60 -5.27
C GLU A 67 -31.29 5.42 -5.98
N ARG A 68 -32.55 5.35 -5.51
CA ARG A 68 -33.65 6.17 -6.04
C ARG A 68 -33.39 7.67 -5.89
N GLY A 69 -32.68 8.07 -4.84
CA GLY A 69 -32.28 9.45 -4.58
C GLY A 69 -31.00 9.88 -5.31
N GLY A 70 -30.36 9.00 -6.09
CA GLY A 70 -29.05 9.25 -6.72
C GLY A 70 -27.94 9.48 -5.70
N SER A 71 -28.08 8.94 -4.49
CA SER A 71 -27.15 9.09 -3.38
C SER A 71 -26.23 7.88 -3.28
N THR A 72 -24.99 8.09 -2.86
CA THR A 72 -24.03 7.03 -2.55
C THR A 72 -23.63 7.12 -1.08
N TYR A 73 -23.04 6.06 -0.55
CA TYR A 73 -22.60 6.04 0.82
C TYR A 73 -21.40 5.11 1.03
N ARG A 74 -20.61 5.41 2.07
CA ARG A 74 -19.32 4.75 2.39
C ARG A 74 -19.06 4.79 3.90
N PRO A 75 -18.13 3.98 4.45
CA PRO A 75 -17.69 4.16 5.82
C PRO A 75 -17.18 5.58 6.05
N LYS A 76 -17.49 6.15 7.21
CA LYS A 76 -16.99 7.48 7.59
C LYS A 76 -15.47 7.44 7.70
N GLY A 77 -14.80 8.42 7.09
CA GLY A 77 -13.33 8.51 7.07
C GLY A 77 -12.67 7.79 5.90
N THR A 78 -13.42 7.06 5.07
CA THR A 78 -12.91 6.60 3.78
C THR A 78 -12.73 7.82 2.85
N PRO A 79 -11.56 8.04 2.24
CA PRO A 79 -11.35 9.15 1.30
C PRO A 79 -12.21 9.03 0.04
N GLU A 80 -12.54 10.16 -0.62
CA GLU A 80 -13.26 10.10 -1.90
C GLU A 80 -12.20 9.98 -2.99
N TYR A 81 -11.97 8.75 -3.40
CA TYR A 81 -11.05 8.43 -4.47
C TYR A 81 -11.75 8.58 -5.82
N ASP A 82 -11.07 9.14 -6.80
CA ASP A 82 -11.55 9.08 -8.18
C ASP A 82 -11.55 7.62 -8.68
N LYS A 83 -12.17 7.41 -9.85
CA LYS A 83 -12.30 6.08 -10.44
C LYS A 83 -10.94 5.40 -10.67
N GLN A 84 -9.90 6.16 -11.03
CA GLN A 84 -8.58 5.61 -11.31
C GLN A 84 -7.93 5.12 -10.01
N THR A 85 -7.97 5.94 -8.98
CA THR A 85 -7.45 5.62 -7.65
C THR A 85 -8.13 4.37 -7.08
N MET A 86 -9.45 4.21 -7.26
CA MET A 86 -10.15 2.98 -6.87
C MET A 86 -9.69 1.73 -7.65
N ILE A 87 -9.42 1.86 -8.95
CA ILE A 87 -8.90 0.77 -9.78
C ILE A 87 -7.50 0.37 -9.29
N ASP A 88 -6.64 1.34 -9.01
CA ASP A 88 -5.28 1.14 -8.53
C ASP A 88 -5.26 0.46 -7.16
N LEU A 89 -6.07 0.93 -6.20
CA LEU A 89 -6.17 0.32 -4.87
C LEU A 89 -6.71 -1.11 -4.92
N ASN A 90 -7.66 -1.39 -5.82
CA ASN A 90 -8.16 -2.76 -6.03
C ASN A 90 -7.08 -3.67 -6.61
N PHE A 91 -6.29 -3.18 -7.56
CA PHE A 91 -5.14 -3.90 -8.11
C PHE A 91 -4.11 -4.21 -7.03
N VAL A 92 -3.73 -3.22 -6.21
CA VAL A 92 -2.83 -3.41 -5.06
C VAL A 92 -3.37 -4.48 -4.12
N LYS A 93 -4.66 -4.38 -3.73
CA LYS A 93 -5.28 -5.34 -2.81
C LYS A 93 -5.25 -6.77 -3.34
N GLN A 94 -5.48 -6.96 -4.64
CA GLN A 94 -5.45 -8.28 -5.28
C GLN A 94 -4.02 -8.85 -5.40
N ASN A 95 -3.00 -7.99 -5.42
CA ASN A 95 -1.60 -8.37 -5.65
C ASN A 95 -0.69 -8.02 -4.47
N TYR A 96 -1.24 -7.88 -3.26
CA TYR A 96 -0.53 -7.29 -2.12
C TYR A 96 0.77 -8.04 -1.79
N ASP A 97 0.75 -9.37 -1.76
CA ASP A 97 1.93 -10.19 -1.47
C ASP A 97 3.07 -10.01 -2.49
N ALA A 98 2.72 -9.71 -3.75
CA ALA A 98 3.70 -9.49 -4.80
C ALA A 98 4.23 -8.05 -4.80
N ILE A 99 3.37 -7.07 -4.49
CA ILE A 99 3.74 -5.65 -4.50
C ILE A 99 4.44 -5.21 -3.20
N ASN A 100 4.19 -5.87 -2.08
CA ASN A 100 4.75 -5.57 -0.75
C ASN A 100 6.18 -6.14 -0.56
N LYS A 101 6.99 -6.13 -1.60
CA LYS A 101 8.37 -6.63 -1.60
C LYS A 101 9.34 -5.46 -1.78
N ASP A 102 10.51 -5.54 -1.18
CA ASP A 102 11.64 -4.68 -1.55
C ASP A 102 12.41 -5.36 -2.69
N LYS A 103 12.52 -4.71 -3.85
CA LYS A 103 13.27 -5.24 -5.00
C LYS A 103 14.46 -4.36 -5.31
N PHE A 104 15.62 -4.97 -5.51
CA PHE A 104 16.86 -4.29 -5.88
C PHE A 104 17.31 -4.79 -7.26
N TYR A 105 17.59 -3.84 -8.15
CA TYR A 105 18.06 -4.09 -9.52
C TYR A 105 19.44 -3.48 -9.69
N LYS A 106 20.40 -4.24 -10.22
CA LYS A 106 21.75 -3.72 -10.45
C LYS A 106 21.73 -2.69 -11.56
N THR A 107 22.49 -1.62 -11.36
CA THR A 107 22.78 -0.62 -12.38
C THR A 107 24.29 -0.59 -12.65
N THR A 108 24.79 0.33 -13.46
CA THR A 108 26.24 0.49 -13.65
C THR A 108 26.92 1.00 -12.38
N ASN A 109 26.25 1.92 -11.67
CA ASN A 109 26.82 2.72 -10.59
C ASN A 109 26.33 2.33 -9.19
N GLY A 110 25.49 1.30 -9.08
CA GLY A 110 24.88 0.91 -7.81
C GLY A 110 23.66 0.04 -8.02
N VAL A 111 22.59 0.32 -7.29
CA VAL A 111 21.31 -0.38 -7.43
C VAL A 111 20.16 0.61 -7.49
N MET A 112 19.09 0.20 -8.17
CA MET A 112 17.76 0.80 -8.04
C MET A 112 16.98 -0.04 -7.05
N GLU A 113 16.54 0.55 -5.95
CA GLU A 113 15.58 -0.06 -5.04
C GLU A 113 14.18 0.38 -5.43
N MET A 114 13.23 -0.56 -5.49
CA MET A 114 11.81 -0.25 -5.61
C MET A 114 11.02 -0.98 -4.54
N TYR A 115 10.09 -0.29 -3.91
CA TYR A 115 9.19 -0.86 -2.91
C TYR A 115 7.85 -0.11 -2.86
N TYR A 116 6.82 -0.78 -2.35
CA TYR A 116 5.51 -0.17 -2.13
C TYR A 116 5.40 0.38 -0.71
N ASN A 117 5.02 1.65 -0.59
CA ASN A 117 4.69 2.30 0.68
C ASN A 117 3.16 2.43 0.80
N PRO A 118 2.49 1.63 1.64
CA PRO A 118 1.03 1.70 1.83
C PRO A 118 0.56 2.95 2.60
N ASP A 119 1.45 3.61 3.35
CA ASP A 119 1.09 4.69 4.28
C ASP A 119 1.04 6.08 3.61
N ALA A 120 1.19 6.14 2.28
CA ALA A 120 1.16 7.39 1.52
C ALA A 120 -0.23 8.04 1.49
N ASN A 121 -0.27 9.36 1.27
CA ASN A 121 -1.51 10.17 1.32
C ASN A 121 -2.61 9.72 0.36
N ALA A 122 -2.27 9.07 -0.77
CA ALA A 122 -3.21 8.53 -1.75
C ALA A 122 -3.69 7.09 -1.45
N GLY A 123 -3.35 6.56 -0.27
CA GLY A 123 -3.60 5.15 0.10
C GLY A 123 -2.51 4.19 -0.38
N GLY A 124 -1.44 4.73 -0.99
CA GLY A 124 -0.31 3.97 -1.49
C GLY A 124 0.57 4.74 -2.46
N GLN A 125 1.84 4.37 -2.53
CA GLN A 125 2.77 4.82 -3.58
C GLN A 125 3.84 3.76 -3.83
N LEU A 126 4.32 3.64 -5.06
CA LEU A 126 5.60 2.98 -5.33
C LEU A 126 6.73 4.01 -5.19
N VAL A 127 7.81 3.59 -4.55
CA VAL A 127 9.01 4.39 -4.36
C VAL A 127 10.12 3.74 -5.17
N GLU A 128 10.82 4.53 -5.96
CA GLU A 128 12.03 4.14 -6.68
C GLU A 128 13.20 4.96 -6.15
N LEU A 129 14.23 4.33 -5.61
CA LEU A 129 15.43 4.96 -5.06
C LEU A 129 16.66 4.55 -5.87
N THR A 130 17.49 5.52 -6.22
CA THR A 130 18.82 5.25 -6.80
C THR A 130 19.87 5.30 -5.71
N ILE A 131 20.49 4.15 -5.41
CA ILE A 131 21.52 3.98 -4.38
C ILE A 131 22.87 3.73 -5.07
N SER A 132 23.88 4.55 -4.76
CA SER A 132 25.21 4.37 -5.35
C SER A 132 26.01 3.26 -4.66
N LYS A 133 27.04 2.74 -5.35
CA LYS A 133 28.01 1.82 -4.72
C LYS A 133 28.71 2.44 -3.52
N ASP A 134 28.99 3.75 -3.58
CA ASP A 134 29.67 4.45 -2.49
C ASP A 134 28.80 4.52 -1.23
N ASP A 135 27.50 4.83 -1.39
CA ASP A 135 26.54 4.84 -0.27
C ASP A 135 26.41 3.44 0.37
N ILE A 136 26.37 2.39 -0.45
CA ILE A 136 26.36 0.99 0.03
C ILE A 136 27.61 0.70 0.86
N LEU A 137 28.78 1.11 0.37
CA LEU A 137 30.06 0.84 1.03
C LEU A 137 30.23 1.68 2.30
N GLU A 138 29.71 2.90 2.33
CA GLU A 138 29.69 3.76 3.51
C GLU A 138 28.79 3.16 4.60
N ALA A 139 27.53 2.86 4.25
CA ALA A 139 26.59 2.20 5.15
C ALA A 139 27.15 0.87 5.68
N ALA A 140 27.88 0.13 4.85
CA ALA A 140 28.49 -1.15 5.22
C ALA A 140 29.57 -1.05 6.30
N LYS A 141 30.23 0.11 6.44
CA LYS A 141 31.23 0.39 7.47
C LYS A 141 30.57 0.82 8.79
N LEU A 142 29.47 1.55 8.69
CA LEU A 142 28.77 2.13 9.83
C LEU A 142 27.81 1.14 10.50
N TYR A 143 27.17 0.26 9.72
CA TYR A 143 26.07 -0.56 10.18
C TYR A 143 26.28 -2.05 9.92
N ASN A 144 26.08 -2.83 10.99
CA ASN A 144 26.14 -4.29 10.97
C ASN A 144 24.76 -4.95 11.02
N LYS A 145 23.71 -4.21 11.37
CA LYS A 145 22.33 -4.68 11.37
C LYS A 145 21.65 -4.30 10.05
N PRO A 146 20.86 -5.19 9.43
CA PRO A 146 20.18 -4.90 8.18
C PRO A 146 19.27 -3.67 8.27
N GLN A 147 18.48 -3.55 9.34
CA GLN A 147 17.53 -2.45 9.50
C GLN A 147 18.21 -1.07 9.46
N ASP A 148 19.29 -0.91 10.23
CA ASP A 148 20.05 0.35 10.27
C ASP A 148 20.74 0.64 8.91
N PHE A 149 21.23 -0.41 8.26
CA PHE A 149 21.86 -0.31 6.93
C PHE A 149 20.88 0.16 5.85
N PHE A 150 19.69 -0.46 5.76
CA PHE A 150 18.68 -0.12 4.75
C PHE A 150 18.02 1.24 5.02
N SER A 151 17.78 1.60 6.28
CA SER A 151 17.28 2.94 6.64
C SER A 151 18.23 4.03 6.16
N HIS A 152 19.53 3.85 6.41
CA HIS A 152 20.53 4.85 6.05
C HIS A 152 20.67 5.04 4.53
N ILE A 153 20.77 3.95 3.75
CA ILE A 153 20.88 4.09 2.28
C ILE A 153 19.58 4.65 1.68
N GLY A 154 18.42 4.34 2.28
CA GLY A 154 17.15 4.91 1.86
C GLY A 154 17.10 6.43 2.07
N GLU A 155 17.54 6.91 3.23
CA GLU A 155 17.59 8.34 3.57
C GLU A 155 18.55 9.16 2.70
N MET A 156 19.67 8.57 2.27
CA MET A 156 20.65 9.24 1.42
C MET A 156 20.26 9.28 -0.06
N SER A 157 19.29 8.45 -0.46
CA SER A 157 18.96 8.25 -1.86
C SER A 157 18.05 9.33 -2.42
N LYS A 158 18.21 9.59 -3.72
CA LYS A 158 17.22 10.35 -4.49
C LYS A 158 16.20 9.38 -5.06
N GLY A 159 14.93 9.78 -5.02
CA GLY A 159 13.85 8.92 -5.48
C GLY A 159 12.79 9.58 -6.34
N VAL A 160 12.05 8.73 -7.04
CA VAL A 160 10.83 9.04 -7.77
C VAL A 160 9.67 8.35 -7.07
N LEU A 161 8.54 9.04 -6.99
CA LEU A 161 7.31 8.53 -6.38
C LEU A 161 6.26 8.33 -7.47
N TYR A 162 5.59 7.19 -7.42
CA TYR A 162 4.44 6.88 -8.27
C TYR A 162 3.25 6.70 -7.34
N ASP A 163 2.45 7.74 -7.18
CA ASP A 163 1.30 7.73 -6.28
C ASP A 163 0.13 6.96 -6.90
N VAL A 164 -0.58 6.18 -6.08
CA VAL A 164 -1.86 5.57 -6.48
C VAL A 164 -2.79 6.66 -7.02
N GLY A 165 -3.45 6.39 -8.15
CA GLY A 165 -4.34 7.34 -8.84
C GLY A 165 -3.65 8.17 -9.92
N THR A 166 -2.31 8.15 -10.01
CA THR A 166 -1.59 8.81 -11.09
C THR A 166 -1.54 7.96 -12.36
N GLU A 167 -1.41 8.61 -13.53
CA GLU A 167 -1.43 7.93 -14.84
C GLU A 167 -0.35 6.85 -14.97
N THR A 168 0.81 7.03 -14.32
CA THR A 168 1.95 6.12 -14.41
C THR A 168 1.89 4.95 -13.42
N PHE A 169 1.10 5.04 -12.34
CA PHE A 169 1.15 4.07 -11.25
C PHE A 169 0.88 2.64 -11.70
N MET A 170 -0.21 2.42 -12.45
CA MET A 170 -0.66 1.09 -12.84
C MET A 170 0.35 0.36 -13.72
N GLU A 171 0.98 1.06 -14.68
CA GLU A 171 2.00 0.48 -15.55
C GLU A 171 3.24 0.11 -14.72
N THR A 172 3.75 1.06 -13.93
CA THR A 172 4.89 0.82 -13.04
C THR A 172 4.63 -0.31 -12.04
N ALA A 173 3.42 -0.44 -11.51
CA ALA A 173 3.08 -1.50 -10.55
C ALA A 173 3.05 -2.89 -11.18
N LYS A 174 2.56 -3.00 -12.43
CA LYS A 174 2.62 -4.26 -13.19
C LYS A 174 4.05 -4.65 -13.50
N ASP A 175 4.84 -3.72 -14.04
CA ASP A 175 6.25 -3.93 -14.33
C ASP A 175 7.00 -4.32 -13.07
N PHE A 176 6.73 -3.64 -11.95
CA PHE A 176 7.32 -3.95 -10.65
C PHE A 176 6.98 -5.39 -10.23
N ILE A 177 5.72 -5.82 -10.30
CA ILE A 177 5.29 -7.17 -9.90
C ILE A 177 5.95 -8.24 -10.76
N GLU A 178 5.93 -8.05 -12.08
CA GLU A 178 6.40 -9.03 -13.07
C GLU A 178 7.93 -9.11 -13.16
N SER A 179 8.62 -8.01 -12.87
CA SER A 179 10.08 -7.93 -12.97
C SER A 179 10.78 -8.78 -11.93
N LYS A 180 11.81 -9.50 -12.38
CA LYS A 180 12.69 -10.29 -11.53
C LYS A 180 13.82 -9.41 -10.99
N ALA A 181 13.88 -9.27 -9.67
CA ALA A 181 14.94 -8.53 -9.00
C ALA A 181 16.28 -9.29 -8.98
N ASP A 182 17.39 -8.55 -8.89
CA ASP A 182 18.70 -9.12 -8.58
C ASP A 182 18.80 -9.53 -7.10
N PHE A 183 18.20 -8.72 -6.22
CA PHE A 183 18.08 -9.00 -4.79
C PHE A 183 16.68 -8.62 -4.29
N GLU A 184 16.20 -9.31 -3.26
CA GLU A 184 14.84 -9.12 -2.72
C GLU A 184 14.86 -9.08 -1.18
N GLY A 185 14.12 -8.13 -0.62
CA GLY A 185 13.91 -7.93 0.82
C GLY A 185 15.08 -7.32 1.58
N CYS A 186 14.76 -6.53 2.60
CA CYS A 186 15.72 -5.92 3.53
C CYS A 186 16.33 -6.90 4.55
N SER A 187 16.98 -7.97 4.06
CA SER A 187 17.54 -9.05 4.88
C SER A 187 19.07 -8.98 5.03
N LEU A 188 19.63 -9.72 5.99
CA LEU A 188 21.09 -9.86 6.13
C LEU A 188 21.73 -10.49 4.88
N LYS A 189 21.01 -11.41 4.22
CA LYS A 189 21.45 -12.02 2.96
C LYS A 189 21.57 -10.96 1.86
N THR A 190 20.56 -10.11 1.72
CA THR A 190 20.52 -9.03 0.73
C THR A 190 21.59 -7.99 1.01
N MET A 191 21.70 -7.53 2.26
CA MET A 191 22.76 -6.63 2.71
C MET A 191 24.16 -7.15 2.32
N ASN A 192 24.47 -8.40 2.62
CA ASN A 192 25.78 -8.98 2.29
C ASN A 192 25.99 -9.11 0.77
N ALA A 193 24.93 -9.40 0.01
CA ALA A 193 25.00 -9.47 -1.44
C ALA A 193 25.25 -8.09 -2.07
N LEU A 194 24.61 -7.03 -1.56
CA LEU A 194 24.83 -5.65 -1.95
C LEU A 194 26.26 -5.20 -1.63
N LYS A 195 26.76 -5.48 -0.42
CA LYS A 195 28.16 -5.21 -0.03
C LYS A 195 29.15 -5.85 -0.99
N LYS A 196 28.92 -7.13 -1.34
CA LYS A 196 29.78 -7.86 -2.29
C LYS A 196 29.72 -7.27 -3.69
N TYR A 197 28.54 -6.85 -4.14
CA TYR A 197 28.34 -6.27 -5.46
C TYR A 197 28.95 -4.87 -5.59
N ALA A 198 28.90 -4.06 -4.52
CA ALA A 198 29.46 -2.71 -4.51
C ALA A 198 30.99 -2.69 -4.35
N ALA A 199 31.58 -3.74 -3.78
CA ALA A 199 33.01 -3.83 -3.59
C ALA A 199 33.79 -3.74 -4.92
N PRO A 200 34.93 -3.01 -4.95
CA PRO A 200 35.77 -2.96 -6.14
C PRO A 200 36.28 -4.37 -6.50
N GLU A 201 36.41 -4.64 -7.80
CA GLU A 201 37.00 -5.89 -8.26
C GLU A 201 38.42 -6.02 -7.70
N LYS A 202 38.72 -7.16 -7.06
CA LYS A 202 40.09 -7.43 -6.60
C LYS A 202 41.00 -7.52 -7.83
N SER A 203 41.97 -6.59 -7.93
CA SER A 203 43.01 -6.64 -8.94
C SER A 203 43.77 -7.97 -8.83
N LYS A 204 43.89 -8.70 -9.95
CA LYS A 204 44.81 -9.84 -10.08
C LYS A 204 46.26 -9.34 -10.17
N THR A 205 46.80 -8.87 -9.06
CA THR A 205 48.23 -8.63 -8.81
C THR A 205 48.35 -8.87 -7.32
N ASP A 206 48.74 -10.06 -6.87
CA ASP A 206 50.13 -10.47 -6.88
C ASP A 206 50.33 -11.89 -7.44
N LYS A 207 51.11 -12.00 -8.53
CA LYS A 207 51.89 -13.21 -8.79
C LYS A 207 53.06 -13.15 -7.82
N GLU A 208 53.09 -14.09 -6.90
CA GLU A 208 54.24 -14.43 -6.06
C GLU A 208 55.50 -14.60 -6.95
N PRO A 209 56.64 -13.95 -6.65
CA PRO A 209 57.84 -14.17 -7.43
C PRO A 209 58.39 -15.56 -7.08
N GLU A 210 58.47 -16.43 -8.09
CA GLU A 210 59.25 -17.67 -8.02
C GLU A 210 60.67 -17.36 -7.54
N ARG A 211 61.05 -17.92 -6.38
CA ARG A 211 62.43 -18.25 -6.02
C ARG A 211 62.47 -19.49 -5.15
#